data_AF-A0A1F7PL20-F1
#
_entry.id   AF-A0A1F7PL20-F1
#
_cell.length_a   1.000
_cell.length_b   1.000
_cell.length_c   1.000
_cell.angle_alpha   90.00
_cell.angle_beta   90.00
_cell.angle_gamma   90.00
#
_symmetry.space_group_name_H-M   'P 1'
#
loop_
_entity.id
_entity.type
_entity.pdbx_description
1 polymer ?
#
loop_
_entity_poly.entity_id
_entity_poly.type
_entity_poly.pdbx_seq_one_letter_code
_entity_poly.pdbx_strand_id
1 'polypeptide(L)'
;MMVVDSAGSVVGSVTGFTFDGPRRVLPNVVLQKDGLLVGLMVGPGGIEASGGSLAFDQAGCQGKAYLSGPFDTLILPGTIEGPGQTLYVPDPSATPGLVTAQSLLQIGTCFTFQFDLPSAVPAIPLVDLDTLFIPPFSLK
;
A
#
# COMPACT_ATOMS: atom_id res chain seq x y z
N MET A 1 -14.75 -5.24 -17.16
CA MET A 1 -13.60 -4.36 -17.43
C MET A 1 -12.50 -4.71 -16.44
N MET A 2 -11.28 -4.83 -16.92
CA MET A 2 -10.12 -5.26 -16.13
C MET A 2 -8.92 -4.38 -16.44
N VAL A 3 -8.00 -4.29 -15.48
CA VAL A 3 -6.70 -3.68 -15.71
C VAL A 3 -5.71 -4.78 -16.06
N VAL A 4 -4.95 -4.56 -17.14
CA VAL A 4 -3.86 -5.44 -17.56
C VAL A 4 -2.56 -4.66 -17.66
N ASP A 5 -1.46 -5.36 -17.44
CA ASP A 5 -0.12 -4.83 -17.64
C ASP A 5 0.30 -4.93 -19.13
N SER A 6 1.52 -4.48 -19.44
CA SER A 6 2.06 -4.47 -20.80
C SER A 6 2.36 -5.86 -21.38
N ALA A 7 2.60 -6.85 -20.52
CA ALA A 7 2.78 -8.24 -20.90
C ALA A 7 1.45 -8.99 -21.09
N GLY A 8 0.32 -8.35 -20.75
CA GLY A 8 -1.02 -8.92 -20.82
C GLY A 8 -1.46 -9.65 -19.55
N SER A 9 -0.68 -9.57 -18.47
CA SER A 9 -1.04 -10.09 -17.15
C SER A 9 -2.19 -9.29 -16.57
N VAL A 10 -3.12 -9.99 -15.91
CA VAL A 10 -4.27 -9.37 -15.27
C VAL A 10 -3.88 -8.85 -13.90
N VAL A 11 -3.98 -7.53 -13.70
CA VAL A 11 -3.80 -6.90 -12.38
C VAL A 11 -5.04 -7.15 -11.52
N GLY A 12 -6.22 -6.98 -12.10
CA GLY A 12 -7.49 -7.23 -11.42
C GLY A 12 -8.70 -6.69 -12.18
N SER A 13 -9.89 -7.04 -11.70
CA SER A 13 -11.15 -6.44 -12.19
C SER A 13 -11.34 -5.05 -11.60
N VAL A 14 -11.86 -4.13 -12.42
CA VAL A 14 -12.17 -2.77 -11.97
C VAL A 14 -13.37 -2.82 -11.02
N THR A 15 -13.18 -2.37 -9.79
CA THR A 15 -14.24 -2.29 -8.76
C THR A 15 -14.83 -0.89 -8.64
N GLY A 16 -14.14 0.12 -9.17
CA GLY A 16 -14.59 1.50 -9.19
C GLY A 16 -13.53 2.43 -9.76
N PHE A 17 -13.75 3.72 -9.61
CA PHE A 17 -12.81 4.75 -10.02
C PHE A 17 -12.63 5.79 -8.91
N THR A 18 -11.38 6.22 -8.71
CA THR A 18 -11.03 7.34 -7.83
C THR A 18 -10.66 8.54 -8.67
N PHE A 19 -11.08 9.73 -8.23
CA PHE A 19 -10.73 10.99 -8.86
C PHE A 19 -9.58 11.64 -8.08
N ASP A 20 -8.43 11.79 -8.72
CA ASP A 20 -7.28 12.54 -8.22
C ASP A 20 -7.25 13.90 -8.93
N GLY A 21 -7.93 14.87 -8.33
CA GLY A 21 -8.17 16.19 -8.93
C GLY A 21 -9.10 16.13 -10.15
N PRO A 22 -9.16 17.22 -10.94
CA PRO A 22 -10.17 17.37 -12.00
C PRO A 22 -9.88 16.58 -13.28
N ARG A 23 -8.71 15.93 -13.40
CA ARG A 23 -8.22 15.35 -14.67
C ARG A 23 -7.75 13.90 -14.59
N ARG A 24 -7.56 13.35 -13.39
CA ARG A 24 -7.02 12.00 -13.23
C ARG A 24 -8.10 11.10 -12.66
N VAL A 25 -8.50 10.11 -13.45
CA VAL A 25 -9.43 9.07 -13.05
C VAL A 25 -8.65 7.77 -13.01
N LEU A 26 -8.47 7.21 -11.82
CA LEU A 26 -7.72 5.98 -11.60
C LEU A 26 -8.68 4.82 -11.34
N PRO A 27 -8.63 3.72 -12.12
CA PRO A 27 -9.35 2.51 -11.77
C PRO A 27 -8.86 1.97 -10.42
N ASN A 28 -9.81 1.63 -9.57
CA ASN A 28 -9.58 0.80 -8.39
C ASN A 28 -9.70 -0.66 -8.79
N VAL A 29 -8.75 -1.47 -8.36
CA VAL A 29 -8.78 -2.93 -8.48
C VAL A 29 -8.55 -3.55 -7.11
N VAL A 30 -8.97 -4.80 -6.94
CA VAL A 30 -8.67 -5.58 -5.74
C VAL A 30 -7.65 -6.66 -6.12
N LEU A 31 -6.49 -6.61 -5.49
CA LEU A 31 -5.49 -7.67 -5.55
C LEU A 31 -5.81 -8.69 -4.45
N GLN A 32 -5.86 -9.97 -4.83
CA GLN A 32 -5.93 -11.07 -3.88
C GLN A 32 -4.58 -11.79 -3.83
N LYS A 33 -3.96 -11.84 -2.65
CA LYS A 33 -2.67 -12.49 -2.42
C LYS A 33 -2.63 -13.11 -1.04
N ASP A 34 -2.28 -14.40 -0.97
CA ASP A 34 -2.15 -15.18 0.26
C ASP A 34 -3.38 -15.09 1.20
N GLY A 35 -4.58 -15.04 0.60
CA GLY A 35 -5.85 -14.94 1.32
C GLY A 35 -6.24 -13.53 1.75
N LEU A 36 -5.36 -12.53 1.54
CA LEU A 36 -5.62 -11.13 1.81
C LEU A 36 -6.13 -10.41 0.56
N LEU A 37 -7.00 -9.42 0.79
CA LEU A 37 -7.53 -8.55 -0.25
C LEU A 37 -7.01 -7.13 -0.03
N VAL A 38 -6.47 -6.51 -1.08
CA VAL A 38 -5.92 -5.16 -1.00
C VAL A 38 -6.42 -4.32 -2.16
N GLY A 39 -6.89 -3.11 -1.85
CA GLY A 39 -7.34 -2.14 -2.83
C GLY A 39 -6.14 -1.41 -3.44
N LEU A 40 -6.07 -1.39 -4.77
CA LEU A 40 -5.03 -0.73 -5.53
C LEU A 40 -5.65 0.28 -6.50
N MET A 41 -5.05 1.45 -6.60
CA MET A 41 -5.31 2.41 -7.67
C MET A 41 -4.27 2.18 -8.76
N VAL A 42 -4.69 2.05 -10.02
CA VAL A 42 -3.74 1.77 -11.11
C VAL A 42 -3.70 2.92 -12.10
N GLY A 43 -2.54 3.56 -12.22
CA GLY A 43 -2.27 4.56 -13.25
C GLY A 43 -1.55 3.96 -14.45
N PRO A 44 -1.45 4.67 -15.59
CA PRO A 44 -0.76 4.16 -16.77
C PRO A 44 0.72 3.82 -16.52
N GLY A 45 1.39 4.51 -15.60
CA GLY A 45 2.82 4.37 -15.32
C GLY A 45 3.17 3.65 -14.03
N GLY A 46 2.18 3.19 -13.24
CA GLY A 46 2.46 2.64 -11.91
C GLY A 46 1.20 2.29 -11.13
N ILE A 47 1.41 1.69 -9.96
CA ILE A 47 0.35 1.33 -9.03
C ILE A 47 0.48 2.24 -7.81
N GLU A 48 -0.65 2.71 -7.29
CA GLU A 48 -0.74 3.50 -6.08
C GLU A 48 -1.61 2.75 -5.08
N ALA A 49 -1.27 2.82 -3.80
CA ALA A 49 -2.12 2.29 -2.74
C ALA A 49 -2.76 3.43 -1.96
N SER A 50 -3.94 3.15 -1.42
CA SER A 50 -4.70 4.10 -0.61
C SER A 50 -4.26 4.12 0.86
N GLY A 51 -3.32 3.27 1.26
CA GLY A 51 -2.89 3.16 2.66
C GLY A 51 -2.04 4.32 3.14
N GLY A 52 -1.96 4.46 4.47
CA GLY A 52 -1.10 5.45 5.12
C GLY A 52 0.39 5.13 4.95
N SER A 53 1.23 6.07 5.35
CA SER A 53 2.70 5.94 5.34
C SER A 53 3.19 4.84 6.31
N LEU A 54 4.35 4.25 6.03
CA LEU A 54 4.99 3.26 6.90
C LEU A 54 5.77 3.94 8.01
N ALA A 55 5.42 3.70 9.27
CA ALA A 55 6.22 4.15 10.41
C ALA A 55 7.21 3.06 10.85
N PHE A 56 8.34 3.47 11.42
CA PHE A 56 9.39 2.56 11.89
C PHE A 56 9.81 2.92 13.31
N ASP A 57 10.12 1.92 14.14
CA ASP A 57 10.58 2.11 15.52
C ASP A 57 12.04 2.57 15.64
N GLN A 58 12.79 2.57 14.53
CA GLN A 58 14.16 3.07 14.47
C GLN A 58 14.31 4.18 13.42
N ALA A 59 15.36 4.99 13.54
CA ALA A 59 15.71 6.02 12.58
C ALA A 59 16.09 5.42 11.21
N GLY A 60 15.95 6.22 10.14
CA GLY A 60 16.36 5.80 8.79
C GLY A 60 15.51 4.68 8.16
N CYS A 61 14.24 4.56 8.57
CA CYS A 61 13.27 3.58 8.08
C CYS A 61 13.79 2.14 8.20
N GLN A 62 14.36 1.86 9.38
CA GLN A 62 14.90 0.56 9.78
C GLN A 62 14.08 -0.02 10.94
N GLY A 63 14.33 -1.29 11.26
CA GLY A 63 13.66 -1.96 12.36
C GLY A 63 12.27 -2.45 11.98
N LYS A 64 11.34 -2.43 12.93
CA LYS A 64 9.99 -2.95 12.73
C LYS A 64 9.10 -1.87 12.12
N ALA A 65 8.42 -2.23 11.03
CA ALA A 65 7.47 -1.37 10.36
C ALA A 65 6.08 -1.46 11.02
N TYR A 66 5.35 -0.36 11.00
CA TYR A 66 4.01 -0.24 11.57
C TYR A 66 3.11 0.55 10.63
N LEU A 67 1.84 0.15 10.59
CA LEU A 67 0.76 0.91 10.00
C LEU A 67 -0.10 1.50 11.11
N SER A 68 -0.70 2.65 10.85
CA SER A 68 -1.74 3.24 11.69
C SER A 68 -3.01 3.45 10.88
N GLY A 69 -4.14 3.17 11.49
CA GLY A 69 -5.43 3.52 10.93
C GLY A 69 -6.55 2.97 11.80
N PRO A 70 -7.81 3.34 11.51
CA PRO A 70 -8.94 2.63 12.07
C PRO A 70 -9.03 1.25 11.41
N PHE A 71 -8.20 0.31 11.87
CA PHE A 71 -8.20 -1.08 11.39
C PHE A 71 -9.56 -1.76 11.56
N ASP A 72 -10.37 -1.26 12.50
CA ASP A 72 -11.73 -1.70 12.77
C ASP A 72 -12.72 -1.36 11.64
N THR A 73 -12.39 -0.39 10.79
CA THR A 73 -13.25 0.08 9.68
C THR A 73 -12.62 -0.05 8.29
N LEU A 74 -11.33 -0.40 8.21
CA LEU A 74 -10.61 -0.58 6.96
C LEU A 74 -10.79 -2.00 6.44
N ILE A 75 -11.55 -2.16 5.35
CA ILE A 75 -11.87 -3.46 4.76
C ILE A 75 -10.75 -3.97 3.83
N LEU A 76 -9.88 -3.08 3.33
CA LEU A 76 -8.77 -3.40 2.42
C LEU A 76 -7.48 -2.61 2.77
N PRO A 77 -6.96 -2.69 4.01
CA PRO A 77 -5.80 -1.92 4.41
C PRO A 77 -4.54 -2.43 3.72
N GLY A 78 -3.87 -1.56 2.98
CA GLY A 78 -2.54 -1.83 2.47
C GLY A 78 -1.93 -0.56 1.93
N THR A 79 -0.62 -0.45 2.02
CA THR A 79 0.15 0.68 1.50
C THR A 79 1.32 0.18 0.68
N ILE A 80 1.77 0.98 -0.28
CA ILE A 80 2.88 0.65 -1.16
C ILE A 80 4.01 1.62 -0.84
N GLU A 81 5.15 1.09 -0.41
CA GLU A 81 6.31 1.91 -0.09
C GLU A 81 7.62 1.20 -0.47
N GLY A 82 8.69 2.00 -0.58
CA GLY A 82 10.05 1.53 -0.80
C GLY A 82 10.45 1.31 -2.27
N PRO A 83 11.75 1.05 -2.51
CA PRO A 83 12.26 0.72 -3.85
C PRO A 83 11.75 -0.67 -4.25
N GLY A 84 10.88 -0.74 -5.26
CA GLY A 84 10.21 -1.97 -5.69
C GLY A 84 8.68 -1.98 -5.50
N GLN A 85 8.06 -0.88 -5.06
CA GLN A 85 6.61 -0.83 -4.83
C GLN A 85 6.13 -2.00 -3.95
N THR A 86 6.82 -2.26 -2.83
CA THR A 86 6.44 -3.34 -1.92
C THR A 86 5.12 -3.01 -1.25
N LEU A 87 4.15 -3.92 -1.38
CA LEU A 87 2.86 -3.84 -0.71
C LEU A 87 3.00 -4.34 0.73
N TYR A 88 2.66 -3.49 1.68
CA TYR A 88 2.59 -3.80 3.10
C TYR A 88 1.14 -3.85 3.57
N VAL A 89 0.84 -4.81 4.45
CA VAL A 89 -0.47 -5.02 5.04
C VAL A 89 -0.36 -5.10 6.57
N PRO A 90 -1.42 -4.75 7.32
CA PRO A 90 -1.40 -4.94 8.76
C PRO A 90 -1.36 -6.42 9.12
N ASP A 91 -0.59 -6.77 10.14
CA ASP A 91 -0.61 -8.12 10.71
C ASP A 91 -1.99 -8.43 11.30
N PRO A 92 -2.77 -9.37 10.72
CA PRO A 92 -4.12 -9.65 11.17
C PRO A 92 -4.17 -10.35 12.53
N SER A 93 -3.03 -10.87 13.01
CA SER A 93 -2.92 -11.53 14.32
C SER A 93 -2.52 -10.57 15.44
N ALA A 94 -2.08 -9.36 15.10
CA ALA A 94 -1.64 -8.37 16.06
C ALA A 94 -2.81 -7.55 16.62
N THR A 95 -2.70 -7.16 17.89
CA THR A 95 -3.64 -6.21 18.51
C THR A 95 -3.12 -4.78 18.33
N PRO A 96 -3.95 -3.81 17.90
CA PRO A 96 -3.56 -2.41 17.82
C PRO A 96 -3.09 -1.86 19.17
N GLY A 97 -2.02 -1.08 19.15
CA GLY A 97 -1.42 -0.51 20.37
C GLY A 97 -0.73 0.83 20.13
N LEU A 98 -0.14 1.41 21.19
CA LEU A 98 0.69 2.61 21.07
C LEU A 98 2.13 2.21 20.75
N VAL A 99 2.71 2.84 19.74
CA VAL A 99 4.13 2.66 19.35
C VAL A 99 4.80 4.02 19.22
N THR A 100 6.00 4.16 19.78
CA THR A 100 6.84 5.34 19.51
C THR A 100 7.70 5.08 18.28
N ALA A 101 7.35 5.70 17.16
CA ALA A 101 8.10 5.64 15.92
C ALA A 101 9.24 6.67 15.92
N GLN A 102 10.31 6.37 15.19
CA GLN A 102 11.49 7.22 15.01
C GLN A 102 11.73 7.61 13.55
N SER A 103 11.01 7.01 12.61
CA SER A 103 10.99 7.47 11.23
C SER A 103 9.71 7.08 10.50
N LEU A 104 9.49 7.73 9.36
CA LEU A 104 8.32 7.57 8.49
C LEU A 104 8.80 7.44 7.05
N LEU A 105 8.42 6.38 6.36
CA LEU A 105 8.58 6.21 4.92
C LEU A 105 7.28 6.65 4.24
N GLN A 106 7.40 7.69 3.42
CA GLN A 106 6.29 8.26 2.68
C GLN A 106 6.74 8.62 1.27
N ILE A 107 6.06 8.06 0.26
CA ILE A 107 6.33 8.33 -1.17
C ILE A 107 7.81 8.02 -1.48
N GLY A 108 8.30 6.89 -0.98
CA GLY A 108 9.69 6.44 -1.18
C GLY A 108 10.75 7.31 -0.48
N THR A 109 10.36 8.32 0.29
CA THR A 109 11.28 9.18 1.05
C THR A 109 11.19 8.85 2.54
N CYS A 110 12.34 8.63 3.16
CA CYS A 110 12.43 8.40 4.59
C CYS A 110 12.63 9.71 5.35
N PHE A 111 11.76 9.97 6.32
CA PHE A 111 11.83 11.12 7.22
C PHE A 111 12.16 10.62 8.63
N THR A 112 13.20 11.17 9.25
CA THR A 112 13.61 10.79 10.62
C THR A 112 13.14 11.84 11.61
N PHE A 113 12.18 11.46 12.46
CA PHE A 113 11.69 12.24 13.59
C PHE A 113 10.92 11.31 14.52
N GLN A 114 10.89 11.65 15.81
CA GLN A 114 10.20 10.84 16.81
C GLN A 114 8.74 11.28 16.97
N PHE A 115 7.81 10.34 17.00
CA PHE A 115 6.39 10.59 17.21
C PHE A 115 5.69 9.34 17.78
N ASP A 116 4.59 9.56 18.50
CA ASP A 116 3.75 8.47 18.98
C ASP A 116 2.67 8.15 17.95
N LEU A 117 2.51 6.86 17.68
CA LEU A 117 1.58 6.31 16.72
C LEU A 117 0.49 5.53 17.46
N PRO A 118 -0.70 6.12 17.66
CA PRO A 118 -1.81 5.44 18.31
C PRO A 118 -2.42 4.38 17.37
N SER A 119 -2.98 3.33 17.96
CA SER A 119 -3.62 2.22 17.23
C SER A 119 -2.73 1.62 16.14
N ALA A 120 -1.42 1.54 16.39
CA ALA A 120 -0.45 0.97 15.48
C ALA A 120 -0.50 -0.56 15.50
N VAL A 121 -0.36 -1.17 14.32
CA VAL A 121 -0.14 -2.61 14.16
C VAL A 121 1.12 -2.85 13.35
N PRO A 122 1.83 -3.96 13.57
CA PRO A 122 2.95 -4.36 12.71
C PRO A 122 2.55 -4.43 11.24
N ALA A 123 3.40 -3.91 10.37
CA ALA A 123 3.26 -4.02 8.93
C ALA A 123 4.03 -5.24 8.43
N ILE A 124 3.39 -6.09 7.63
CA ILE A 124 4.01 -7.26 7.01
C ILE A 124 4.18 -6.97 5.51
N PRO A 125 5.38 -7.18 4.93
CA PRO A 125 5.55 -7.14 3.48
C PRO A 125 4.82 -8.32 2.85
N LEU A 126 3.87 -8.05 1.97
CA LEU A 126 3.07 -9.06 1.28
C LEU A 126 3.70 -9.46 -0.06
N VAL A 127 3.99 -8.48 -0.91
CA VAL A 127 4.57 -8.74 -2.24
C VAL A 127 5.19 -7.48 -2.85
N ASP A 128 6.24 -7.65 -3.64
CA ASP A 128 6.80 -6.62 -4.52
C ASP A 128 5.98 -6.56 -5.82
N LEU A 129 5.34 -5.41 -6.09
CA LEU A 129 4.47 -5.28 -7.26
C LEU A 129 5.23 -5.13 -8.58
N ASP A 130 6.46 -4.61 -8.55
CA ASP A 130 7.31 -4.51 -9.74
C ASP A 130 7.76 -5.88 -10.23
N THR A 131 7.81 -6.88 -9.33
CA THR A 131 8.06 -8.28 -9.72
C THR A 131 6.84 -8.98 -10.33
N LEU A 132 5.63 -8.46 -10.08
CA LEU A 132 4.38 -9.07 -10.54
C LEU A 132 3.86 -8.47 -11.84
N PHE A 133 4.02 -7.16 -12.02
CA PHE A 133 3.36 -6.42 -13.10
C PHE A 133 4.31 -5.44 -13.77
N ILE A 134 4.16 -5.32 -15.09
CA ILE A 134 5.04 -4.50 -15.91
C ILE A 134 4.26 -3.35 -16.57
N PRO A 135 4.46 -2.09 -16.17
CA PRO A 135 3.84 -0.96 -16.86
C PRO A 135 4.28 -0.86 -18.35
N PRO A 136 3.50 -0.19 -19.23
CA PRO A 136 2.29 0.56 -18.90
C PRO A 136 1.06 -0.32 -18.68
N PHE A 137 0.12 0.21 -17.89
CA PHE A 137 -1.16 -0.42 -17.59
C PHE A 137 -2.27 0.08 -18.52
N SER A 138 -3.23 -0.79 -18.85
CA SER A 138 -4.36 -0.44 -19.72
C SER A 138 -5.65 -1.13 -19.30
N LEU A 139 -6.79 -0.54 -19.70
CA LEU A 139 -8.10 -1.15 -19.52
C LEU A 139 -8.42 -2.08 -20.69
N LYS A 140 -8.97 -3.26 -20.38
CA LYS A 140 -9.55 -4.21 -21.34
C LYS A 140 -10.95 -4.64 -20.93
#